data_AF-T1B3H1-F1
#
_entry.id   AF-T1B3H1-F1
#
_cell.length_a   1.000
_cell.length_b   1.000
_cell.length_c   1.000
_cell.angle_alpha   90.00
_cell.angle_beta   90.00
_cell.angle_gamma   90.00
#
_symmetry.space_group_name_H-M   'P 1'
#
loop_
_entity.id
_entity.type
_entity.pdbx_description
1 polymer ?
#
loop_
_entity_poly.entity_id
_entity_poly.type
_entity_poly.pdbx_seq_one_letter_code
_entity_poly.pdbx_strand_id
1 'polypeptide(L)'
;QAANIESTYYTVLRALKDPKLRAKTVLPFAIVLLILGIGAAGGFFIWGVIGMTVVLGLYLIFWTFDFDEAIFDALRSASTDIRQGSIAFGFGLFSIALVGVGFLSGYNAYLRAAPVASPFVSVIHFFLDGLLWWIGGAILWECGRALRRYLT
;
A
#
# COMPACT_ATOMS: atom_id res chain seq x y z
N GLN A 1 44.38 8.30 4.89
CA GLN A 1 42.96 8.67 5.07
C GLN A 1 42.11 7.41 4.84
N ALA A 2 41.69 6.73 5.91
CA ALA A 2 40.89 5.50 5.86
C ALA A 2 39.60 5.56 6.70
N ALA A 3 39.25 6.75 7.22
CA ALA A 3 38.16 6.93 8.18
C ALA A 3 36.75 6.61 7.64
N ASN A 4 36.53 6.69 6.32
CA ASN A 4 35.20 6.49 5.72
C ASN A 4 34.80 5.01 5.55
N ILE A 5 35.74 4.08 5.46
CA ILE A 5 35.41 2.66 5.26
C ILE A 5 34.92 2.03 6.57
N GLU A 6 35.59 2.37 7.68
CA GLU A 6 35.26 1.86 9.00
C GLU A 6 33.91 2.40 9.50
N SER A 7 33.62 3.68 9.28
CA SER A 7 32.31 4.24 9.64
C SER A 7 31.17 3.62 8.83
N THR A 8 31.38 3.31 7.55
CA THR A 8 30.38 2.64 6.70
C THR A 8 30.13 1.21 7.18
N TYR A 9 31.19 0.47 7.55
CA TYR A 9 31.07 -0.87 8.12
C TYR A 9 30.23 -0.86 9.40
N TYR A 10 30.49 0.06 10.32
CA TYR A 10 29.72 0.17 11.56
C TYR A 10 28.28 0.62 11.32
N THR A 11 28.00 1.48 10.34
CA THR A 11 26.63 1.88 10.01
C THR A 11 25.81 0.71 9.46
N VAL A 12 26.34 -0.07 8.52
CA VAL A 12 25.64 -1.25 7.99
C VAL A 12 25.47 -2.31 9.07
N LEU A 13 26.52 -2.57 9.87
CA LEU A 13 26.47 -3.54 10.96
C LEU A 13 25.47 -3.12 12.05
N ARG A 14 25.36 -1.82 12.35
CA ARG A 14 24.40 -1.28 13.31
C ARG A 14 22.96 -1.35 12.78
N ALA A 15 22.75 -1.09 11.49
CA ALA A 15 21.45 -1.23 10.86
C ALA A 15 20.95 -2.69 10.84
N LEU A 16 21.85 -3.66 10.65
CA LEU A 16 21.52 -5.09 10.71
C LEU A 16 21.26 -5.61 12.13
N LYS A 17 21.86 -4.99 13.14
CA LYS A 17 21.63 -5.34 14.56
C LYS A 17 20.34 -4.76 15.13
N ASP A 18 19.86 -3.65 14.57
CA ASP A 18 18.58 -3.07 14.99
C ASP A 18 17.41 -3.88 14.43
N PRO A 19 16.56 -4.48 15.29
CA PRO A 19 15.46 -5.33 14.84
C PRO A 19 14.45 -4.59 13.96
N LYS A 20 14.25 -3.28 14.13
CA LYS A 20 13.32 -2.49 13.31
C LYS A 20 13.84 -2.30 11.90
N LEU A 21 15.11 -1.87 11.77
CA LEU A 21 15.77 -1.70 10.48
C LEU A 21 15.94 -3.03 9.74
N ARG A 22 16.30 -4.09 10.48
CA ARG A 22 16.37 -5.44 9.93
C ARG A 22 15.02 -5.90 9.39
N ALA A 23 13.93 -5.69 10.12
CA ALA A 23 12.60 -6.06 9.64
C ALA A 23 12.21 -5.24 8.39
N LYS A 24 12.40 -3.91 8.40
CA LYS A 24 12.04 -3.05 7.26
C LYS A 24 12.84 -3.43 6.00
N THR A 25 14.14 -3.74 6.13
CA THR A 25 15.01 -4.02 4.97
C THR A 25 15.05 -5.49 4.55
N VAL A 26 15.12 -6.45 5.48
CA VAL A 26 15.33 -7.88 5.17
C VAL A 26 14.03 -8.57 4.77
N LEU A 27 12.89 -8.14 5.33
CA LEU A 27 11.59 -8.74 5.03
C LEU A 27 11.23 -8.76 3.53
N PRO A 28 11.37 -7.67 2.74
CA PRO A 28 11.09 -7.72 1.30
C PRO A 28 12.00 -8.70 0.57
N PHE A 29 13.30 -8.73 0.88
CA PHE A 29 14.23 -9.69 0.27
C PHE A 29 13.87 -11.13 0.63
N ALA A 30 13.48 -11.39 1.87
CA ALA A 30 13.06 -12.72 2.31
C ALA A 30 11.80 -13.19 1.54
N ILE A 31 10.81 -12.32 1.39
CA ILE A 31 9.57 -12.65 0.66
C ILE A 31 9.86 -12.92 -0.83
N VAL A 32 10.70 -12.09 -1.46
CA VAL A 32 11.17 -12.29 -2.84
C VAL A 32 11.77 -13.67 -3.03
N LEU A 33 12.73 -14.05 -2.18
CA LEU A 33 13.41 -15.34 -2.26
C LEU A 33 12.45 -16.51 -2.05
N LEU A 34 11.48 -16.35 -1.14
CA LEU A 34 10.48 -17.36 -0.82
C LEU A 34 9.54 -17.60 -2.02
N ILE A 35 9.04 -16.54 -2.64
CA ILE A 35 8.18 -16.63 -3.84
C ILE A 35 8.92 -17.30 -4.99
N LEU A 36 10.18 -16.93 -5.24
CA LEU A 36 11.00 -17.54 -6.28
C LEU A 36 11.27 -19.03 -6.00
N GLY A 37 11.59 -19.38 -4.76
CA GLY A 37 11.83 -20.76 -4.35
C GLY A 37 10.60 -21.64 -4.53
N ILE A 38 9.43 -21.20 -4.08
CA ILE A 38 8.17 -21.92 -4.26
C ILE A 38 7.83 -22.02 -5.76
N GLY A 39 7.96 -20.93 -6.50
CA GLY A 39 7.68 -20.89 -7.94
C GLY A 39 8.55 -21.86 -8.74
N ALA A 40 9.84 -21.93 -8.41
CA ALA A 40 10.78 -22.85 -9.04
C ALA A 40 10.46 -24.31 -8.67
N ALA A 41 10.21 -24.60 -7.39
CA ALA A 41 9.90 -25.96 -6.93
C ALA A 41 8.58 -26.50 -7.50
N GLY A 42 7.59 -25.64 -7.70
CA GLY A 42 6.28 -26.02 -8.22
C GLY A 42 6.14 -25.98 -9.75
N GLY A 43 7.18 -25.59 -10.49
CA GLY A 43 7.15 -25.52 -11.96
C GLY A 43 6.40 -24.32 -12.54
N PHE A 44 6.03 -23.33 -11.72
CA PHE A 44 5.34 -22.10 -12.12
C PHE A 44 6.23 -20.86 -11.93
N PHE A 45 7.51 -20.99 -12.28
CA PHE A 45 8.54 -19.95 -12.06
C PHE A 45 8.14 -18.57 -12.59
N ILE A 46 7.52 -18.49 -13.77
CA ILE A 46 7.00 -17.25 -14.36
C ILE A 46 6.00 -16.56 -13.41
N TRP A 47 5.08 -17.31 -12.79
CA TRP A 47 4.14 -16.76 -11.82
C TRP A 47 4.84 -16.31 -10.54
N GLY A 48 5.94 -16.97 -10.16
CA GLY A 48 6.82 -16.52 -9.08
C GLY A 48 7.44 -15.15 -9.38
N VAL A 49 7.95 -14.92 -10.59
CA VAL A 49 8.53 -13.63 -11.01
C VAL A 49 7.46 -12.52 -11.06
N ILE A 50 6.27 -12.83 -11.58
CA ILE A 50 5.14 -11.89 -11.60
C ILE A 50 4.73 -11.52 -10.17
N GLY A 51 4.54 -12.53 -9.31
CA GLY A 51 4.19 -12.33 -7.90
C GLY A 51 5.23 -11.52 -7.14
N MET A 52 6.52 -11.81 -7.37
CA MET A 52 7.64 -11.04 -6.82
C MET A 52 7.53 -9.56 -7.19
N THR A 53 7.28 -9.25 -8.46
CA THR A 53 7.19 -7.87 -8.97
C THR A 53 6.02 -7.12 -8.33
N VAL A 54 4.87 -7.79 -8.20
CA VAL A 54 3.68 -7.21 -7.53
C VAL A 54 3.95 -6.93 -6.06
N VAL A 55 4.51 -7.89 -5.33
CA VAL A 55 4.80 -7.75 -3.89
C VAL A 55 5.84 -6.66 -3.64
N LEU A 56 6.89 -6.58 -4.48
CA LEU A 56 7.87 -5.49 -4.40
C LEU A 56 7.23 -4.12 -4.66
N GLY A 57 6.39 -4.01 -5.70
CA GLY A 57 5.67 -2.79 -6.00
C GLY A 57 4.78 -2.33 -4.84
N LEU A 58 4.00 -3.25 -4.26
CA LEU A 58 3.18 -2.98 -3.08
C LEU A 58 4.04 -2.56 -1.89
N TYR A 59 5.13 -3.27 -1.62
CA TYR A 59 6.06 -2.93 -0.54
C TYR A 59 6.61 -1.52 -0.70
N LEU A 60 7.03 -1.12 -1.91
CA LEU A 60 7.57 0.22 -2.16
C LEU A 60 6.52 1.32 -1.94
N ILE A 61 5.27 1.06 -2.35
CA ILE A 61 4.15 1.97 -2.07
C ILE A 61 3.97 2.09 -0.56
N PHE A 62 3.83 0.99 0.16
CA PHE A 62 3.67 1.00 1.62
C PHE A 62 4.84 1.69 2.34
N TRP A 63 6.06 1.47 1.85
CA TRP A 63 7.28 2.05 2.40
C TRP A 63 7.35 3.57 2.22
N THR A 64 6.80 4.10 1.11
CA THR A 64 6.83 5.54 0.80
C THR A 64 5.88 6.34 1.70
N PHE A 65 4.74 5.75 2.09
CA PHE A 65 3.67 6.46 2.78
C PHE A 65 3.70 6.30 4.31
N ASP A 66 4.74 5.69 4.89
CA ASP A 66 4.85 5.33 6.33
C ASP A 66 3.48 4.87 6.88
N PHE A 67 2.93 3.86 6.21
CA PHE A 67 1.55 3.41 6.38
C PHE A 67 1.21 3.02 7.82
N ASP A 68 2.20 2.61 8.61
CA ASP A 68 2.07 2.32 10.03
C ASP A 68 1.59 3.56 10.80
N GLU A 69 2.28 4.68 10.66
CA GLU A 69 1.91 5.93 11.33
C GLU A 69 0.59 6.48 10.78
N ALA A 70 0.42 6.46 9.45
CA ALA A 70 -0.79 6.94 8.79
C ALA A 70 -2.07 6.21 9.26
N ILE A 71 -2.03 4.90 9.44
CA ILE A 71 -3.17 4.11 9.93
C ILE A 71 -3.47 4.44 11.40
N PHE A 72 -2.45 4.47 12.26
CA PHE A 72 -2.66 4.75 13.69
C PHE A 72 -3.21 6.16 13.91
N ASP A 73 -2.73 7.14 13.16
CA ASP A 73 -3.23 8.50 13.21
C ASP A 73 -4.65 8.62 12.68
N ALA A 74 -4.98 7.91 11.59
CA ALA A 74 -6.35 7.85 11.08
C ALA A 74 -7.32 7.25 12.11
N LEU A 75 -6.93 6.16 12.78
CA LEU A 75 -7.74 5.49 13.81
C LEU A 75 -7.96 6.38 15.05
N ARG A 76 -6.91 7.03 15.54
CA ARG A 76 -7.01 7.97 16.67
C ARG A 76 -7.88 9.17 16.32
N SER A 77 -7.69 9.73 15.12
CA SER A 77 -8.48 10.86 14.63
C SER A 77 -9.95 10.50 14.54
N ALA A 78 -10.28 9.37 13.90
CA ALA A 78 -11.65 8.89 13.77
C ALA A 78 -12.35 8.70 15.13
N SER A 79 -11.67 8.12 16.12
CA SER A 79 -12.21 7.97 17.48
C SER A 79 -12.53 9.31 18.15
N THR A 80 -11.67 10.31 17.92
CA THR A 80 -11.83 11.66 18.47
C THR A 80 -12.98 12.39 17.78
N ASP A 81 -13.10 12.28 16.45
CA ASP A 81 -14.17 12.91 15.67
C ASP A 81 -15.56 12.35 15.98
N ILE A 82 -15.66 11.03 16.13
CA ILE A 82 -16.90 10.37 16.53
C ILE A 82 -17.38 10.91 17.88
N ARG A 83 -16.46 11.07 18.84
CA ARG A 83 -16.78 11.61 20.16
C ARG A 83 -17.18 13.09 20.14
N GLN A 84 -16.67 13.85 19.18
CA GLN A 84 -16.92 15.29 19.07
C GLN A 84 -18.05 15.64 18.10
N GLY A 85 -18.66 14.65 17.41
CA GLY A 85 -19.71 14.90 16.42
C GLY A 85 -19.21 15.72 15.23
N SER A 86 -17.91 15.62 14.90
CA SER A 86 -17.27 16.46 13.88
C SER A 86 -17.81 16.15 12.48
N ILE A 87 -18.18 17.18 11.72
CA ILE A 87 -18.59 17.07 10.31
C ILE A 87 -17.49 16.41 9.46
N ALA A 88 -16.22 16.55 9.84
CA ALA A 88 -15.09 15.91 9.18
C ALA A 88 -15.13 14.37 9.26
N PHE A 89 -15.85 13.78 10.23
CA PHE A 89 -16.06 12.33 10.31
C PHE A 89 -16.80 11.79 9.09
N GLY A 90 -17.83 12.50 8.63
CA GLY A 90 -18.62 12.10 7.46
C GLY A 90 -17.76 12.00 6.21
N PHE A 91 -16.89 12.98 5.97
CA PHE A 91 -15.95 12.98 4.84
C PHE A 91 -15.02 11.76 4.86
N GLY A 92 -14.49 11.39 6.03
CA GLY A 92 -13.67 10.19 6.18
C GLY A 92 -14.43 8.91 5.85
N LEU A 93 -15.66 8.78 6.37
CA LEU A 93 -16.51 7.62 6.11
C LEU A 93 -16.87 7.48 4.63
N PHE A 94 -17.27 8.58 3.98
CA PHE A 94 -17.58 8.57 2.55
C PHE A 94 -16.35 8.31 1.69
N SER A 95 -15.16 8.80 2.08
CA SER A 95 -13.91 8.50 1.39
C SER A 95 -13.62 7.00 1.41
N ILE A 96 -13.73 6.36 2.59
CA ILE A 96 -13.54 4.91 2.72
C ILE A 96 -14.56 4.15 1.87
N ALA A 97 -15.83 4.59 1.89
CA ALA A 97 -16.87 4.00 1.06
C ALA A 97 -16.54 4.11 -0.43
N LEU A 98 -16.07 5.28 -0.91
CA LEU A 98 -15.64 5.48 -2.30
C LEU A 98 -14.48 4.57 -2.68
N VAL A 99 -13.50 4.40 -1.80
CA VAL A 99 -12.40 3.46 -2.03
C VAL A 99 -12.93 2.04 -2.21
N GLY A 100 -13.85 1.62 -1.32
CA GLY A 100 -14.54 0.33 -1.43
C GLY A 100 -15.31 0.18 -2.75
N VAL A 101 -16.06 1.21 -3.16
CA VAL A 101 -16.77 1.23 -4.45
C VAL A 101 -15.79 1.08 -5.62
N GLY A 102 -14.61 1.70 -5.57
CA GLY A 102 -13.58 1.53 -6.59
C GLY A 102 -13.05 0.10 -6.70
N PHE A 103 -12.86 -0.59 -5.57
CA PHE A 103 -12.52 -2.01 -5.59
C PHE A 103 -13.64 -2.87 -6.17
N LEU A 104 -14.90 -2.60 -5.80
CA LEU A 104 -16.06 -3.33 -6.33
C LEU A 104 -16.27 -3.08 -7.84
N SER A 105 -16.13 -1.83 -8.30
CA SER A 105 -16.27 -1.47 -9.71
C SER A 105 -15.14 -2.10 -10.53
N GLY A 106 -13.90 -1.97 -10.08
CA GLY A 106 -12.74 -2.58 -10.71
C GLY A 106 -12.88 -4.11 -10.78
N TYR A 107 -13.33 -4.75 -9.70
CA TYR A 107 -13.53 -6.20 -9.69
C TYR A 107 -14.62 -6.63 -10.67
N ASN A 108 -15.71 -5.89 -10.77
CA ASN A 108 -16.74 -6.12 -11.77
C ASN A 108 -16.21 -5.94 -13.21
N ALA A 109 -15.35 -4.93 -13.43
CA ALA A 109 -14.67 -4.71 -14.70
C ALA A 109 -13.77 -5.89 -15.08
N TYR A 110 -13.00 -6.40 -14.10
CA TYR A 110 -12.20 -7.60 -14.26
C TYR A 110 -13.04 -8.80 -14.68
N LEU A 111 -14.16 -9.06 -13.99
CA LEU A 111 -15.04 -10.19 -14.31
C LEU A 111 -15.67 -10.09 -15.71
N ARG A 112 -15.92 -8.87 -16.21
CA ARG A 112 -16.43 -8.65 -17.58
C ARG A 112 -15.36 -8.83 -18.65
N ALA A 113 -14.12 -8.44 -18.34
CA ALA A 113 -13.00 -8.55 -19.26
C ALA A 113 -12.38 -9.96 -19.29
N ALA A 114 -12.41 -10.68 -18.17
CA ALA A 114 -11.77 -11.98 -18.00
C ALA A 114 -12.18 -13.06 -19.04
N PRO A 115 -13.45 -13.15 -19.49
CA PRO A 115 -13.85 -14.15 -20.49
C PRO A 115 -13.37 -13.84 -21.92
N VAL A 116 -13.01 -12.59 -22.22
CA VAL A 116 -12.83 -12.10 -23.60
C VAL A 116 -11.41 -11.59 -23.86
N ALA A 117 -10.73 -11.14 -22.82
CA ALA A 117 -9.41 -10.53 -22.90
C ALA A 117 -8.34 -11.37 -22.18
N SER A 118 -7.07 -11.11 -22.50
CA SER A 118 -5.96 -11.72 -21.76
C SER A 118 -6.03 -11.33 -20.27
N PRO A 119 -5.53 -12.17 -19.35
CA PRO A 119 -5.53 -11.86 -17.91
C PRO A 119 -4.90 -10.50 -17.59
N PHE A 120 -3.85 -10.12 -18.31
CA PHE A 120 -3.17 -8.84 -18.15
C PHE A 120 -4.08 -7.64 -18.50
N VAL A 121 -4.81 -7.74 -19.61
CA VAL A 121 -5.75 -6.69 -20.04
C VAL A 121 -6.92 -6.57 -19.05
N SER A 122 -7.41 -7.69 -18.51
CA SER A 122 -8.46 -7.69 -17.49
C SER A 122 -8.04 -6.99 -16.19
N VAL A 123 -6.77 -7.16 -15.79
CA VAL A 123 -6.19 -6.42 -14.65
C VAL A 123 -6.08 -4.93 -14.94
N ILE A 124 -5.72 -4.53 -16.17
CA ILE A 124 -5.72 -3.11 -16.55
C ILE A 124 -7.12 -2.50 -16.42
N HIS A 125 -8.17 -3.21 -16.88
CA HIS A 125 -9.55 -2.75 -16.72
C HIS A 125 -9.96 -2.60 -15.25
N PHE A 126 -9.52 -3.50 -14.37
CA PHE A 126 -9.72 -3.36 -12.92
C PHE A 126 -9.20 -2.01 -12.40
N PHE A 127 -7.96 -1.67 -12.76
CA PHE A 127 -7.34 -0.42 -12.29
C PHE A 127 -8.00 0.80 -12.91
N LEU A 128 -8.30 0.78 -14.21
CA LEU A 128 -8.92 1.91 -14.90
C LEU A 128 -10.31 2.24 -14.33
N ASP A 129 -11.15 1.23 -14.10
CA ASP A 129 -12.50 1.43 -13.59
C ASP A 129 -12.54 1.78 -12.10
N GLY A 130 -11.53 1.35 -11.33
CA GLY A 130 -11.37 1.74 -9.92
C GLY A 130 -10.78 3.15 -9.73
N LEU A 131 -9.96 3.61 -10.68
CA LEU A 131 -9.13 4.81 -10.54
C LEU A 131 -9.94 6.07 -10.19
N LEU A 132 -11.06 6.30 -10.89
CA LEU A 132 -11.89 7.49 -10.67
C LEU A 132 -12.47 7.53 -9.24
N TRP A 133 -12.89 6.38 -8.73
CA TRP A 133 -13.41 6.25 -7.37
C TRP A 133 -12.33 6.47 -6.32
N TRP A 134 -11.12 5.95 -6.55
CA TRP A 134 -9.99 6.15 -5.64
C TRP A 134 -9.53 7.60 -5.61
N ILE A 135 -9.46 8.28 -6.76
CA ILE A 135 -9.16 9.72 -6.83
C ILE A 135 -10.24 10.52 -6.11
N GLY A 136 -11.52 10.21 -6.35
CA GLY A 136 -12.64 10.86 -5.66
C GLY A 136 -12.58 10.68 -4.15
N GLY A 137 -12.28 9.46 -3.68
CA GLY A 137 -12.05 9.17 -2.27
C GLY A 137 -10.89 9.98 -1.68
N ALA A 138 -9.74 9.99 -2.35
CA ALA A 138 -8.57 10.75 -1.91
C ALA A 138 -8.84 12.27 -1.79
N ILE A 139 -9.55 12.85 -2.77
CA ILE A 139 -9.96 14.26 -2.72
C ILE A 139 -10.91 14.50 -1.54
N LEU A 140 -11.90 13.63 -1.37
CA LEU A 140 -12.88 13.76 -0.29
C LEU A 140 -12.24 13.66 1.10
N TRP A 141 -11.25 12.77 1.24
CA TRP A 141 -10.42 12.66 2.43
C TRP A 141 -9.67 13.95 2.74
N GLU A 142 -8.99 14.52 1.75
CA GLU A 142 -8.23 15.78 1.92
C GLU A 142 -9.16 16.97 2.22
N CYS A 143 -10.35 17.02 1.62
CA CYS A 143 -11.38 18.01 1.98
C CYS A 143 -11.81 17.88 3.45
N GLY A 144 -12.04 16.65 3.93
CA GLY A 144 -12.37 16.39 5.33
C GLY A 144 -11.25 16.83 6.28
N ARG A 145 -9.98 16.59 5.92
CA ARG A 145 -8.82 17.06 6.69
C ARG A 145 -8.70 18.58 6.68
N ALA A 146 -8.92 19.23 5.55
CA ALA A 146 -8.89 20.68 5.43
C ALA A 146 -9.96 21.32 6.33
N LEU A 147 -11.20 20.82 6.27
CA LEU A 147 -12.31 21.33 7.09
C LEU A 147 -12.02 21.20 8.59
N ARG A 148 -11.44 20.08 9.02
CA ARG A 148 -11.02 19.89 10.42
C ARG A 148 -10.06 20.98 10.90
N ARG A 149 -9.07 21.35 10.07
CA ARG A 149 -8.08 22.39 10.42
C ARG A 149 -8.69 23.78 10.57
N TYR A 150 -9.82 24.05 9.90
CA TYR A 150 -10.50 25.36 9.98
C TYR A 150 -11.46 25.46 11.17
N LEU A 151 -11.99 24.33 11.66
CA LEU A 151 -12.99 24.29 12.74
C LEU A 151 -12.39 24.07 14.13
N THR A 152 -11.08 23.81 14.22
CA THR A 152 -10.33 23.61 15.48
C THR A 152 -9.34 24.75 15.66
#